data_AF-A0A6B2C7C4-F1
#
_entry.id   AF-A0A6B2C7C4-F1
#
_cell.length_a   1.000
_cell.length_b   1.000
_cell.length_c   1.000
_cell.angle_alpha   90.00
_cell.angle_beta   90.00
_cell.angle_gamma   90.00
#
_symmetry.space_group_name_H-M   'P 1'
#
loop_
_entity.id
_entity.type
_entity.pdbx_description
1 polymer ?
#
loop_
_entity_poly.entity_id
_entity_poly.type
_entity_poly.pdbx_seq_one_letter_code
_entity_poly.pdbx_strand_id
1 'polypeptide(L)'
;MSQKSKKLLEEAIKDLDIMCYNKVASASYFAIRMIAEEILRALGEKIPKRDDKLANAIKNKGLIREAIAMASLYALRKKADYEAGISKEEAELAVSLSIQTYRSLEEYLNK
;
A
#
# COMPACT_ATOMS: atom_id res chain seq x y z
N MET A 1 -16.10 3.63 -1.42
CA MET A 1 -14.81 4.16 -1.92
C MET A 1 -14.22 5.08 -0.87
N SER A 2 -13.07 4.76 -0.29
CA SER A 2 -12.38 5.70 0.59
C SER A 2 -11.65 6.75 -0.23
N GLN A 3 -12.16 7.97 -0.15
CA GLN A 3 -11.46 9.16 -0.62
C GLN A 3 -10.06 9.30 0.03
N LYS A 4 -9.83 8.66 1.17
CA LYS A 4 -8.60 8.76 1.95
C LYS A 4 -7.48 7.85 1.42
N SER A 5 -7.76 6.65 0.93
CA SER A 5 -6.72 5.78 0.35
C SER A 5 -6.16 6.38 -0.94
N LYS A 6 -7.02 6.91 -1.81
CA LYS A 6 -6.64 7.68 -3.00
C LYS A 6 -5.81 8.92 -2.64
N LYS A 7 -6.24 9.68 -1.63
CA LYS A 7 -5.50 10.86 -1.18
C LYS A 7 -4.09 10.52 -0.71
N LEU A 8 -3.91 9.42 0.02
CA LEU A 8 -2.57 8.95 0.43
C LEU A 8 -1.69 8.57 -0.76
N LEU A 9 -2.28 7.99 -1.82
CA LEU A 9 -1.54 7.71 -3.05
C LEU A 9 -1.09 8.99 -3.75
N GLU A 10 -1.96 10.00 -3.82
CA GLU A 10 -1.62 11.33 -4.36
C GLU A 10 -0.55 12.05 -3.51
N GLU A 11 -0.62 11.91 -2.18
CA GLU A 11 0.40 12.42 -1.26
C GLU A 11 1.74 11.72 -1.50
N ALA A 12 1.77 10.39 -1.68
CA ALA A 12 3.00 9.66 -1.98
C ALA A 12 3.70 10.14 -3.26
N ILE A 13 2.91 10.45 -4.30
CA ILE A 13 3.43 11.00 -5.56
C ILE A 13 4.04 12.39 -5.33
N LYS A 14 3.32 13.28 -4.63
CA LYS A 14 3.82 14.62 -4.31
C LYS A 14 5.06 14.59 -3.43
N ASP A 15 5.11 13.69 -2.46
CA ASP A 15 6.26 13.50 -1.58
C ASP A 15 7.49 13.06 -2.37
N LEU A 16 7.32 12.28 -3.45
CA LEU A 16 8.42 11.90 -4.34
C LEU A 16 8.96 13.12 -5.10
N ASP A 17 8.08 13.99 -5.61
CA ASP A 17 8.45 15.20 -6.35
C ASP A 17 9.29 16.18 -5.50
N ILE A 18 9.02 16.24 -4.18
CA ILE A 18 9.77 17.07 -3.22
C ILE A 18 10.87 16.30 -2.48
N MET A 19 11.23 15.11 -2.95
CA MET A 19 12.33 14.28 -2.41
C MET A 19 12.14 13.83 -0.95
N CYS A 20 10.91 13.75 -0.47
CA CYS A 20 10.57 13.26 0.87
C CYS A 20 10.44 11.72 0.91
N TYR A 21 11.51 11.01 0.59
CA TYR A 21 11.49 9.56 0.33
C TYR A 21 10.91 8.70 1.47
N ASN A 22 11.23 9.00 2.73
CA ASN A 22 10.65 8.24 3.85
C ASN A 22 9.12 8.41 3.95
N LYS A 23 8.61 9.60 3.62
CA LYS A 23 7.16 9.84 3.55
C LYS A 23 6.53 9.11 2.37
N VAL A 24 7.23 9.03 1.24
CA VAL A 24 6.79 8.23 0.07
C VAL A 24 6.49 6.79 0.47
N ALA A 25 7.40 6.11 1.19
CA ALA A 25 7.15 4.72 1.62
C ALA A 25 5.97 4.61 2.58
N SER A 26 5.84 5.54 3.53
CA SER A 26 4.72 5.56 4.46
C SER A 26 3.37 5.76 3.75
N ALA A 27 3.26 6.79 2.92
CA ALA A 27 2.04 7.11 2.19
C ALA A 27 1.67 6.01 1.19
N SER A 28 2.65 5.48 0.45
CA SER A 28 2.47 4.34 -0.47
C SER A 28 1.93 3.11 0.26
N TYR A 29 2.51 2.76 1.41
CA TYR A 29 2.06 1.62 2.20
C TYR A 29 0.63 1.81 2.73
N PHE A 30 0.35 2.95 3.37
CA PHE A 30 -0.96 3.19 3.97
C PHE A 30 -2.09 3.33 2.93
N ALA A 31 -1.81 3.86 1.74
CA ALA A 31 -2.76 3.87 0.64
C ALA A 31 -3.26 2.44 0.31
N ILE A 32 -2.32 1.50 0.14
CA ILE A 32 -2.64 0.11 -0.19
C ILE A 32 -3.27 -0.62 0.99
N ARG A 33 -2.77 -0.40 2.20
CA ARG A 33 -3.37 -0.96 3.41
C ARG A 33 -4.84 -0.60 3.51
N MET A 34 -5.19 0.68 3.33
CA MET A 34 -6.56 1.15 3.48
C MET A 34 -7.53 0.52 2.47
N ILE A 35 -7.17 0.50 1.18
CA ILE A 35 -8.04 -0.12 0.17
C ILE A 35 -8.16 -1.64 0.37
N ALA A 36 -7.11 -2.32 0.85
CA ALA A 36 -7.19 -3.72 1.25
C ALA A 36 -8.14 -3.93 2.44
N GLU A 37 -8.09 -3.07 3.46
CA GLU A 37 -9.04 -3.11 4.59
C GLU A 37 -10.48 -2.84 4.13
N GLU A 38 -10.69 -1.99 3.13
CA GLU A 38 -12.01 -1.76 2.52
C GLU A 38 -12.55 -2.98 1.79
N ILE A 39 -11.71 -3.69 1.03
CA ILE A 39 -12.10 -4.95 0.39
C ILE A 39 -12.59 -5.94 1.43
N LEU A 40 -11.82 -6.15 2.52
CA LEU A 40 -12.25 -7.06 3.58
C LEU A 40 -13.55 -6.58 4.26
N ARG A 41 -13.69 -5.27 4.47
CA ARG A 41 -14.92 -4.69 5.02
C ARG A 41 -16.13 -4.89 4.12
N ALA A 42 -15.97 -4.70 2.81
CA ALA A 42 -17.03 -4.90 1.82
C ALA A 42 -17.47 -6.38 1.75
N LEU A 43 -16.54 -7.31 1.97
CA LEU A 43 -16.81 -8.75 2.06
C LEU A 43 -17.36 -9.19 3.43
N GLY A 44 -17.51 -8.28 4.40
CA GLY A 44 -17.96 -8.61 5.76
C GLY A 44 -16.92 -9.39 6.58
N GLU A 45 -15.65 -9.33 6.20
CA GLU A 45 -14.56 -10.07 6.85
C GLU A 45 -13.87 -9.27 7.96
N LYS A 46 -13.31 -10.01 8.93
CA LYS A 46 -12.51 -9.41 10.00
C LYS A 46 -11.22 -8.84 9.45
N ILE A 47 -10.98 -7.55 9.71
CA ILE A 47 -9.74 -6.87 9.34
C ILE A 47 -8.61 -7.30 10.30
N PRO A 48 -7.52 -7.93 9.81
CA PRO A 48 -6.39 -8.28 10.65
C PRO A 48 -5.61 -7.04 11.11
N LYS A 49 -5.19 -7.01 12.38
CA LYS A 49 -4.36 -5.91 12.90
C LYS A 49 -2.95 -5.93 12.30
N ARG A 50 -2.36 -7.12 12.19
CA ARG A 50 -0.99 -7.32 11.71
C ARG A 50 -0.91 -7.30 10.18
N ASP A 51 0.12 -6.65 9.66
CA ASP A 51 0.35 -6.43 8.23
C ASP A 51 0.52 -7.75 7.45
N ASP A 52 1.25 -8.71 8.01
CA ASP A 52 1.44 -10.04 7.42
C ASP A 52 0.12 -10.80 7.29
N LYS A 53 -0.78 -10.64 8.25
CA LYS A 53 -2.10 -11.27 8.23
C LYS A 53 -3.05 -10.57 7.28
N LEU A 54 -2.95 -9.25 7.15
CA LEU A 54 -3.69 -8.48 6.16
C LEU A 54 -3.30 -8.91 4.72
N ALA A 55 -2.00 -8.97 4.42
CA ALA A 55 -1.52 -9.43 3.11
C ALA A 55 -2.00 -10.87 2.80
N ASN A 56 -1.97 -11.77 3.79
CA ASN A 56 -2.50 -13.13 3.62
C ASN A 56 -4.02 -13.15 3.37
N ALA A 57 -4.79 -12.28 4.04
CA ALA A 57 -6.23 -12.18 3.81
C ALA A 57 -6.53 -11.75 2.37
N ILE A 58 -5.78 -10.78 1.83
CA ILE A 58 -5.87 -10.35 0.43
C ILE A 58 -5.45 -11.47 -0.54
N LYS A 59 -4.35 -12.17 -0.25
CA LYS A 59 -3.90 -13.34 -1.02
C LYS A 59 -5.01 -14.40 -1.15
N ASN A 60 -5.75 -14.65 -0.08
CA ASN A 60 -6.85 -15.62 -0.05
C ASN A 60 -8.07 -15.20 -0.91
N LYS A 61 -8.08 -13.98 -1.46
CA LYS A 61 -9.05 -13.52 -2.47
C LYS A 61 -8.60 -13.73 -3.90
N GLY A 62 -7.49 -14.45 -4.10
CA GLY A 62 -6.86 -14.65 -5.40
C GLY A 62 -5.93 -13.50 -5.81
N LEU A 63 -5.80 -12.47 -4.97
CA LEU A 63 -4.99 -11.26 -5.19
C LEU A 63 -3.54 -11.50 -4.74
N ILE A 64 -2.88 -12.48 -5.36
CA ILE A 64 -1.54 -12.94 -4.96
C ILE A 64 -0.48 -11.86 -5.21
N ARG A 65 -0.56 -11.16 -6.34
CA ARG A 65 0.42 -10.14 -6.73
C ARG A 65 0.34 -8.92 -5.81
N GLU A 66 -0.87 -8.53 -5.46
CA GLU A 66 -1.19 -7.42 -4.58
C GLU A 66 -0.71 -7.73 -3.16
N ALA A 67 -0.91 -8.96 -2.68
CA ALA A 67 -0.39 -9.38 -1.38
C ALA A 67 1.14 -9.34 -1.30
N ILE A 68 1.84 -9.74 -2.38
CA ILE A 68 3.30 -9.61 -2.46
C ILE A 68 3.70 -8.14 -2.45
N ALA A 69 3.03 -7.30 -3.23
CA ALA A 69 3.28 -5.87 -3.29
C ALA A 69 3.09 -5.19 -1.92
N MET A 70 2.03 -5.57 -1.19
CA MET A 70 1.79 -5.10 0.18
C MET A 70 2.96 -5.44 1.12
N ALA A 71 3.49 -6.67 1.03
CA ALA A 71 4.63 -7.09 1.85
C ALA A 71 5.89 -6.28 1.50
N SER A 72 6.14 -6.04 0.21
CA SER A 72 7.26 -5.20 -0.26
C SER A 72 7.13 -3.76 0.22
N LEU A 73 5.95 -3.14 0.09
CA LEU A 73 5.69 -1.77 0.57
C LEU A 73 5.85 -1.68 2.09
N TYR A 74 5.41 -2.70 2.83
CA TYR A 74 5.59 -2.75 4.28
C TYR A 74 7.07 -2.83 4.67
N ALA A 75 7.88 -3.59 3.93
CA ALA A 75 9.32 -3.66 4.15
C ALA A 75 9.99 -2.30 3.93
N LEU A 76 9.66 -1.60 2.83
CA LEU A 76 10.17 -0.26 2.54
C LEU A 76 9.76 0.75 3.62
N ARG A 77 8.52 0.69 4.12
CA ARG A 77 8.09 1.55 5.24
C ARG A 77 8.89 1.28 6.50
N LYS A 78 9.09 0.02 6.88
CA LYS A 78 9.91 -0.31 8.06
C LYS A 78 11.33 0.23 7.92
N LYS A 79 11.93 0.10 6.74
CA LYS A 79 13.25 0.68 6.46
C LYS A 79 13.25 2.20 6.62
N ALA A 80 12.23 2.88 6.08
CA ALA A 80 12.05 4.33 6.23
C ALA A 80 11.90 4.78 7.70
N ASP A 81 11.21 3.99 8.52
CA ASP A 81 10.89 4.34 9.92
C ASP A 81 12.01 4.02 10.92
N TYR A 82 12.76 2.94 10.68
CA TYR A 82 13.66 2.35 11.69
C TYR A 82 15.13 2.21 11.26
N GLU A 83 15.45 2.44 9.98
CA GLU A 83 16.82 2.35 9.47
C GLU A 83 17.32 3.73 8.99
N ALA A 84 18.35 3.77 8.12
CA ALA A 84 18.91 5.00 7.59
C ALA A 84 18.00 5.75 6.59
N GLY A 85 16.75 5.30 6.41
CA GLY A 85 15.84 5.76 5.37
C GLY A 85 15.91 4.93 4.09
N ILE A 86 15.14 5.34 3.08
CA ILE A 86 15.12 4.70 1.76
C ILE A 86 15.77 5.60 0.69
N SER A 87 16.33 4.97 -0.35
CA SER A 87 16.90 5.67 -1.49
C SER A 87 15.83 6.26 -2.41
N LYS A 88 16.25 7.09 -3.36
CA LYS A 88 15.38 7.61 -4.42
C LYS A 88 14.76 6.47 -5.24
N GLU A 89 15.57 5.50 -5.63
CA GLU A 89 15.14 4.34 -6.44
C GLU A 89 14.12 3.48 -5.68
N GLU A 90 14.31 3.32 -4.36
CA GLU A 90 13.35 2.63 -3.50
C GLU A 90 12.04 3.40 -3.35
N ALA A 91 12.10 4.74 -3.30
CA ALA A 91 10.92 5.60 -3.26
C ALA A 91 10.15 5.56 -4.59
N GLU A 92 10.85 5.64 -5.73
CA GLU A 92 10.27 5.50 -7.06
C GLU A 92 9.59 4.13 -7.24
N LEU A 93 10.25 3.06 -6.76
CA LEU A 93 9.68 1.73 -6.73
C LEU A 93 8.42 1.68 -5.86
N ALA A 94 8.43 2.30 -4.67
CA ALA A 94 7.26 2.34 -3.78
C ALA A 94 6.05 3.02 -4.44
N VAL A 95 6.25 4.14 -5.14
CA VAL A 95 5.19 4.83 -5.88
C VAL A 95 4.68 3.98 -7.04
N SER A 96 5.59 3.45 -7.87
CA SER A 96 5.22 2.62 -9.02
C SER A 96 4.41 1.40 -8.57
N LEU A 97 4.89 0.71 -7.54
CA LEU A 97 4.25 -0.49 -7.00
C LEU A 97 2.90 -0.17 -6.35
N SER A 98 2.79 0.93 -5.59
CA SER A 98 1.52 1.35 -5.00
C SER A 98 0.51 1.77 -6.06
N ILE A 99 0.87 2.51 -7.10
CA ILE A 99 -0.06 2.86 -8.19
C ILE A 99 -0.63 1.60 -8.86
N GLN A 100 0.24 0.65 -9.23
CA GLN A 100 -0.18 -0.58 -9.89
C GLN A 100 -1.09 -1.42 -8.97
N THR A 101 -0.71 -1.56 -7.71
CA THR A 101 -1.47 -2.34 -6.72
C THR A 101 -2.82 -1.69 -6.42
N TYR A 102 -2.85 -0.36 -6.26
CA TYR A 102 -4.06 0.38 -5.98
C TYR A 102 -5.09 0.18 -7.09
N ARG A 103 -4.68 0.29 -8.37
CA ARG A 103 -5.57 0.08 -9.52
C ARG A 103 -6.18 -1.32 -9.51
N SER A 104 -5.36 -2.35 -9.29
CA SER A 104 -5.86 -3.74 -9.22
C SER A 104 -6.86 -3.94 -8.08
N LEU A 105 -6.57 -3.40 -6.89
CA LEU A 105 -7.46 -3.49 -5.73
C LEU A 105 -8.75 -2.68 -5.93
N GLU A 106 -8.68 -1.52 -6.57
CA GLU A 106 -9.84 -0.70 -6.93
C GLU A 106 -10.74 -1.39 -7.95
N GLU A 107 -10.16 -2.02 -8.97
CA GLU A 107 -10.89 -2.87 -9.91
C GLU A 107 -11.56 -4.06 -9.22
N TYR A 108 -10.91 -4.69 -8.24
CA TYR A 108 -11.51 -5.76 -7.46
C TYR A 108 -12.70 -5.28 -6.62
N LEU A 109 -12.56 -4.11 -5.98
CA LEU A 109 -13.58 -3.57 -5.08
C LEU A 109 -14.86 -3.11 -5.82
N ASN A 110 -14.72 -2.69 -7.08
CA ASN A 110 -15.82 -2.18 -7.89
C ASN A 110 -16.52 -3.27 -8.74
N LYS A 111 -16.08 -4.52 -8.66
CA LYS A 111 -16.76 -5.68 -9.25
C LYS A 111 -17.91 -6.14 -8.36
#